data_AF-A0A7V6YXA9-F1
#
_entry.id   AF-A0A7V6YXA9-F1
#
_cell.length_a   1.000
_cell.length_b   1.000
_cell.length_c   1.000
_cell.angle_alpha   90.00
_cell.angle_beta   90.00
_cell.angle_gamma   90.00
#
_symmetry.space_group_name_H-M   'P 1'
#
loop_
_entity.id
_entity.type
_entity.pdbx_description
1 polymer ?
#
loop_
_entity_poly.entity_id
_entity_poly.type
_entity_poly.pdbx_seq_one_letter_code
_entity_poly.pdbx_strand_id
1 'polypeptide(L)'
;MITNMGPYGLIVPMWFCPVRPENLQEANQNFRTRSGENRDISTLSELALGVRYEGFTYGVIYHSVFIPRVAGTALYPTVYVLSGPMAGAKHPNANELYNWPRTTSDPNVSRVPILADQIAAGGGSKNLNNAGGGHRYNNRIVSTKLLFGDGRVEGRKESQIQWRWQGSAGWVAFY
;
A
#
# COMPACT_ATOMS: atom_id res chain seq x y z
N MET A 1 11.14 1.87 8.11
CA MET A 1 10.71 0.69 7.32
C MET A 1 11.67 0.43 6.18
N ILE A 2 11.80 1.34 5.20
CA ILE A 2 12.55 1.10 3.95
C ILE A 2 13.96 0.55 4.18
N THR A 3 14.79 1.25 4.95
CA THR A 3 16.18 0.83 5.25
C THR A 3 16.27 -0.51 6.00
N ASN A 4 15.33 -0.78 6.91
CA ASN A 4 15.31 -2.01 7.70
C ASN A 4 14.95 -3.26 6.87
N MET A 5 14.50 -3.09 5.62
CA MET A 5 14.24 -4.22 4.72
C MET A 5 15.49 -4.68 3.96
N GLY A 6 16.59 -3.91 3.98
CA GLY A 6 17.83 -4.26 3.30
C GLY A 6 18.46 -5.58 3.73
N PRO A 7 18.55 -5.88 5.05
CA PRO A 7 19.02 -7.18 5.54
C PRO A 7 18.17 -8.37 5.07
N TYR A 8 16.92 -8.13 4.64
CA TYR A 8 16.01 -9.13 4.09
C TYR A 8 16.04 -9.17 2.55
N GLY A 9 17.02 -8.52 1.93
CA GLY A 9 17.28 -8.59 0.49
C GLY A 9 16.47 -7.61 -0.36
N LEU A 10 15.70 -6.68 0.24
CA LEU A 10 15.01 -5.67 -0.56
C LEU A 10 16.00 -4.65 -1.12
N ILE A 11 15.98 -4.48 -2.44
CA ILE A 11 16.74 -3.47 -3.18
C ILE A 11 15.81 -2.43 -3.81
N VAL A 12 16.32 -1.27 -4.20
CA VAL A 12 15.54 -0.15 -4.73
C VAL A 12 14.54 -0.57 -5.84
N PRO A 13 14.94 -1.33 -6.89
CA PRO A 13 14.00 -1.74 -7.94
C PRO A 13 12.78 -2.53 -7.44
N MET A 14 12.90 -3.28 -6.34
CA MET A 14 11.80 -4.10 -5.79
C MET A 14 10.68 -3.27 -5.16
N TRP A 15 10.90 -1.97 -4.94
CA TRP A 15 9.87 -1.06 -4.41
C TRP A 15 8.94 -0.51 -5.47
N PHE A 16 9.22 -0.79 -6.75
CA PHE A 16 8.48 -0.29 -7.89
C PHE A 16 7.95 -1.45 -8.73
N CYS A 17 6.76 -1.27 -9.27
CA CYS A 17 6.21 -2.22 -10.21
C CYS A 17 6.87 -1.98 -11.59
N PRO A 18 7.47 -3.00 -12.24
CA PRO A 18 8.20 -2.81 -13.50
C PRO A 18 7.30 -2.40 -14.67
N VAL A 19 5.99 -2.63 -14.57
CA VAL A 19 5.00 -2.17 -15.57
C VAL A 19 4.47 -0.75 -15.28
N ARG A 20 4.99 -0.10 -14.24
CA ARG A 20 4.73 1.31 -13.88
C ARG A 20 6.05 2.07 -13.71
N PRO A 21 6.90 2.15 -14.75
CA PRO A 21 8.21 2.79 -14.67
C PRO A 21 8.13 4.27 -14.26
N GLU A 22 7.01 4.93 -14.53
CA GLU A 22 6.75 6.32 -14.12
C GLU A 22 6.88 6.53 -12.61
N ASN A 23 6.55 5.53 -11.78
CA ASN A 23 6.67 5.63 -10.33
C ASN A 23 8.15 5.73 -9.89
N LEU A 24 9.05 4.96 -10.53
CA LEU A 24 10.48 5.05 -10.25
C LEU A 24 11.05 6.38 -10.76
N GLN A 25 10.61 6.82 -11.94
CA GLN A 25 11.03 8.11 -12.51
C GLN A 25 10.66 9.28 -11.60
N GLU A 26 9.43 9.28 -11.07
CA GLU A 26 8.94 10.29 -10.12
C GLU A 26 9.75 10.28 -8.83
N ALA A 27 9.98 9.09 -8.24
CA ALA A 27 10.80 8.97 -7.04
C ALA A 27 12.24 9.48 -7.27
N ASN A 28 12.85 9.15 -8.42
CA ASN A 28 14.17 9.64 -8.81
C ASN A 28 14.18 11.17 -8.96
N GLN A 29 13.15 11.75 -9.57
CA GLN A 29 13.02 13.20 -9.68
C GLN A 29 12.91 13.88 -8.31
N ASN A 30 12.07 13.34 -7.43
CA ASN A 30 11.93 13.82 -6.06
C ASN A 30 13.25 13.72 -5.28
N PHE A 31 13.99 12.63 -5.45
CA PHE A 31 15.30 12.46 -4.84
C PHE A 31 16.28 13.54 -5.30
N ARG A 32 16.43 13.77 -6.61
CA ARG A 32 17.30 14.82 -7.15
C ARG A 32 16.96 16.20 -6.60
N THR A 33 15.68 16.57 -6.65
CA THR A 33 15.22 17.88 -6.15
C THR A 33 15.52 18.07 -4.66
N ARG A 34 15.38 17.02 -3.84
CA ARG A 34 15.55 17.11 -2.39
C ARG A 34 16.99 16.99 -1.91
N SER A 35 17.81 16.23 -2.62
CA SER A 35 19.21 16.01 -2.26
C SER A 35 20.17 17.00 -2.91
N GLY A 36 19.78 17.60 -4.04
CA GLY A 36 20.68 18.37 -4.91
C GLY A 36 21.58 17.50 -5.78
N GLU A 37 21.42 16.17 -5.73
CA GLU A 37 22.21 15.22 -6.50
C GLU A 37 21.77 15.20 -7.96
N ASN A 38 22.72 14.98 -8.88
CA ASN A 38 22.46 14.81 -10.31
C ASN A 38 22.48 13.34 -10.75
N ARG A 39 21.91 12.46 -9.94
CA ARG A 39 21.83 11.01 -10.20
C ARG A 39 20.52 10.40 -9.68
N ASP A 40 20.24 9.18 -10.09
CA ASP A 40 19.11 8.39 -9.61
C ASP A 40 19.37 7.75 -8.23
N ILE A 41 18.28 7.30 -7.61
CA ILE A 41 18.30 6.57 -6.35
C ILE A 41 19.05 5.25 -6.53
N SER A 42 20.00 4.98 -5.64
CA SER A 42 20.84 3.78 -5.64
C SER A 42 20.78 3.00 -4.32
N THR A 43 20.37 3.63 -3.22
CA THR A 43 20.30 3.00 -1.89
C THR A 43 18.91 3.11 -1.27
N LEU A 44 18.63 2.26 -0.26
CA LEU A 44 17.37 2.31 0.49
C LEU A 44 17.21 3.60 1.32
N SER A 45 18.32 4.21 1.75
CA SER A 45 18.29 5.50 2.44
C SER A 45 17.87 6.62 1.50
N GLU A 46 18.38 6.60 0.27
CA GLU A 46 18.00 7.54 -0.80
C GLU A 46 16.56 7.32 -1.25
N LEU A 47 16.11 6.06 -1.31
CA LEU A 47 14.72 5.73 -1.59
C LEU A 47 13.78 6.37 -0.58
N ALA A 48 14.12 6.35 0.72
CA ALA A 48 13.32 7.00 1.75
C ALA A 48 13.18 8.52 1.54
N LEU A 49 14.15 9.16 0.89
CA LEU A 49 14.05 10.56 0.50
C LEU A 49 13.19 10.75 -0.77
N GLY A 50 13.37 9.88 -1.76
CA GLY A 50 12.66 9.97 -3.05
C GLY A 50 11.15 9.72 -2.97
N VAL A 51 10.69 8.88 -2.05
CA VAL A 51 9.25 8.59 -1.86
C VAL A 51 8.57 9.51 -0.86
N ARG A 52 9.28 10.52 -0.32
CA ARG A 52 8.72 11.50 0.60
C ARG A 52 8.15 12.66 -0.20
N TYR A 53 6.89 13.03 0.07
CA TYR A 53 6.21 14.13 -0.58
C TYR A 53 6.11 15.34 0.35
N GLU A 54 6.03 16.54 -0.24
CA GLU A 54 5.90 17.79 0.52
C GLU A 54 4.56 17.83 1.26
N GLY A 55 4.58 18.31 2.51
CA GLY A 55 3.40 18.30 3.37
C GLY A 55 3.06 16.94 4.02
N PHE A 56 3.77 15.86 3.67
CA PHE A 56 3.54 14.53 4.25
C PHE A 56 4.64 14.11 5.22
N THR A 57 4.24 13.52 6.35
CA THR A 57 5.15 12.93 7.35
C THR A 57 5.49 11.46 7.06
N TYR A 58 4.97 10.91 5.95
CA TYR A 58 5.17 9.54 5.52
C TYR A 58 5.64 9.47 4.06
N GLY A 59 6.29 8.36 3.71
CA GLY A 59 6.61 8.04 2.32
C GLY A 59 5.44 7.37 1.62
N VAL A 60 5.20 7.71 0.34
CA VAL A 60 4.22 7.01 -0.49
C VAL A 60 4.92 5.86 -1.17
N ILE A 61 4.67 4.66 -0.68
CA ILE A 61 5.04 3.44 -1.37
C ILE A 61 3.89 3.10 -2.33
N TYR A 62 4.19 2.85 -3.61
CA TYR A 62 3.22 2.57 -4.68
C TYR A 62 2.48 1.22 -4.53
N HIS A 63 2.45 0.71 -3.30
CA HIS A 63 1.87 -0.51 -2.83
C HIS A 63 1.04 -0.23 -1.58
N SER A 64 -0.09 -0.91 -1.43
CA SER A 64 -0.85 -0.90 -0.20
C SER A 64 -0.37 -2.08 0.67
N VAL A 65 0.03 -1.83 1.92
CA VAL A 65 0.63 -2.82 2.83
C VAL A 65 -0.30 -3.13 4.01
N PHE A 66 -0.67 -4.40 4.16
CA PHE A 66 -1.65 -4.89 5.12
C PHE A 66 -1.08 -5.84 6.17
N ILE A 67 0.04 -5.43 6.72
CA ILE A 67 0.63 -6.11 7.87
C ILE A 67 0.33 -5.23 9.08
N PRO A 68 -0.44 -5.74 10.07
CA PRO A 68 -0.74 -4.98 11.29
C PRO A 68 0.56 -4.59 12.00
N ARG A 69 0.70 -3.29 12.25
CA ARG A 69 1.88 -2.68 12.88
C ARG A 69 1.44 -1.57 13.82
N VAL A 70 2.26 -1.28 14.82
CA VAL A 70 1.99 -0.17 15.74
C VAL A 70 2.17 1.15 14.96
N ALA A 71 1.11 1.94 14.90
CA ALA A 71 1.06 3.27 14.33
C ALA A 71 0.60 4.24 15.42
N GLY A 72 1.55 4.95 16.03
CA GLY A 72 1.29 5.72 17.26
C GLY A 72 0.98 4.77 18.43
N THR A 73 -0.21 4.88 19.01
CA THR A 73 -0.67 4.03 20.12
C THR A 73 -1.58 2.88 19.67
N ALA A 74 -1.86 2.76 18.37
CA ALA A 74 -2.85 1.82 17.83
C ALA A 74 -2.21 0.81 16.87
N LEU A 75 -2.82 -0.38 16.75
CA LEU A 75 -2.45 -1.38 15.75
C LEU A 75 -3.17 -1.08 14.43
N TYR A 76 -2.44 -0.99 13.31
CA TYR A 76 -3.05 -0.74 12.00
C TYR A 76 -2.31 -1.50 10.88
N PRO A 77 -3.02 -2.04 9.85
CA PRO A 77 -4.47 -2.12 9.77
C PRO A 77 -5.04 -3.21 10.70
N THR A 78 -6.34 -3.08 10.99
CA THR A 78 -7.14 -4.05 11.75
C THR A 78 -8.59 -3.94 11.29
N VAL A 79 -9.34 -5.04 11.27
CA VAL A 79 -10.78 -5.02 10.99
C VAL A 79 -11.62 -4.68 12.23
N TYR A 80 -11.00 -4.43 13.38
CA TYR A 80 -11.68 -4.20 14.66
C TYR A 80 -11.42 -2.80 15.23
N VAL A 81 -12.40 -2.27 15.96
CA VAL A 81 -12.25 -1.07 16.79
C VAL A 81 -11.38 -1.42 17.99
N LEU A 82 -10.34 -0.63 18.26
CA LEU A 82 -9.34 -0.93 19.30
C LEU A 82 -9.63 -0.31 20.67
N SER A 83 -10.45 0.74 20.73
CA SER A 83 -10.69 1.48 21.96
C SER A 83 -12.08 2.13 21.99
N GLY A 84 -12.50 2.54 23.18
CA GLY A 84 -13.80 3.16 23.42
C GLY A 84 -14.95 2.15 23.57
N PRO A 85 -16.20 2.64 23.60
CA PRO A 85 -17.39 1.81 23.91
C PRO A 85 -17.65 0.67 22.93
N MET A 86 -17.08 0.75 21.72
CA MET A 86 -17.24 -0.25 20.65
C MET A 86 -15.99 -1.13 20.49
N ALA A 87 -15.04 -1.11 21.43
CA ALA A 87 -13.82 -1.92 21.36
C ALA A 87 -14.15 -3.41 21.14
N GLY A 88 -13.50 -4.03 20.17
CA GLY A 88 -13.74 -5.42 19.74
C GLY A 88 -14.81 -5.57 18.65
N ALA A 89 -15.63 -4.56 18.37
CA ALA A 89 -16.58 -4.60 17.25
C ALA A 89 -15.85 -4.47 15.89
N LYS A 90 -16.50 -4.94 14.82
CA LYS A 90 -16.01 -4.74 13.45
C LYS A 90 -15.95 -3.25 13.14
N HIS A 91 -14.83 -2.78 12.62
CA HIS A 91 -14.63 -1.39 12.26
C HIS A 91 -15.57 -1.03 11.09
N PRO A 92 -16.38 0.03 11.20
CA PRO A 92 -17.39 0.38 10.19
C PRO A 92 -16.77 0.69 8.82
N ASN A 93 -15.52 1.15 8.81
CA ASN A 93 -14.80 1.44 7.57
C ASN A 93 -14.08 0.22 6.98
N ALA A 94 -14.04 -0.93 7.67
CA ALA A 94 -13.36 -2.12 7.19
C ALA A 94 -14.31 -3.04 6.41
N ASN A 95 -13.93 -3.36 5.17
CA ASN A 95 -14.64 -4.29 4.29
C ASN A 95 -13.76 -5.52 4.01
N GLU A 96 -13.44 -6.22 5.09
CA GLU A 96 -12.74 -7.51 5.05
C GLU A 96 -13.41 -8.50 6.00
N LEU A 97 -13.38 -9.78 5.64
CA LEU A 97 -13.98 -10.86 6.44
C LEU A 97 -13.06 -11.32 7.58
N TYR A 98 -11.77 -11.40 7.30
CA TYR A 98 -10.74 -11.86 8.24
C TYR A 98 -9.85 -10.69 8.66
N ASN A 99 -9.31 -10.72 9.88
CA ASN A 99 -8.27 -9.77 10.22
C ASN A 99 -7.00 -10.07 9.42
N TRP A 100 -6.21 -9.04 9.16
CA TRP A 100 -4.93 -9.20 8.47
C TRP A 100 -3.92 -9.98 9.31
N PRO A 101 -3.14 -10.87 8.67
CA PRO A 101 -2.19 -11.71 9.38
C PRO A 101 -1.01 -10.87 9.90
N ARG A 102 -0.57 -11.21 11.10
CA ARG A 102 0.66 -10.71 11.74
C ARG A 102 1.82 -11.67 11.53
N THR A 103 1.53 -12.95 11.34
CA THR A 103 2.52 -14.01 11.14
C THR A 103 2.15 -14.91 9.98
N THR A 104 3.13 -15.61 9.40
CA THR A 104 2.88 -16.59 8.34
C THR A 104 2.14 -17.83 8.83
N SER A 105 2.07 -18.03 10.15
CA SER A 105 1.31 -19.12 10.80
C SER A 105 -0.14 -18.75 11.13
N ASP A 106 -0.59 -17.52 10.85
CA ASP A 106 -1.96 -17.12 11.15
C ASP A 106 -2.98 -17.92 10.31
N PRO A 107 -4.12 -18.37 10.86
CA PRO A 107 -5.06 -19.28 10.16
C PRO A 107 -5.60 -18.78 8.82
N ASN A 108 -5.62 -17.46 8.60
CA ASN A 108 -6.17 -16.82 7.41
C ASN A 108 -5.08 -16.17 6.53
N VAL A 109 -3.81 -16.54 6.72
CA VAL A 109 -2.67 -15.98 5.98
C VAL A 109 -2.81 -16.10 4.45
N SER A 110 -3.49 -17.15 3.98
CA SER A 110 -3.77 -17.41 2.56
C SER A 110 -5.07 -16.79 2.05
N ARG A 111 -5.88 -16.18 2.94
CA ARG A 111 -7.23 -15.69 2.61
C ARG A 111 -7.31 -14.18 2.42
N VAL A 112 -6.39 -13.43 3.02
CA VAL A 112 -6.33 -11.96 2.88
C VAL A 112 -4.94 -11.53 2.41
N PRO A 113 -4.83 -10.58 1.48
CA PRO A 113 -3.54 -10.11 1.01
C PRO A 113 -2.80 -9.37 2.12
N ILE A 114 -1.46 -9.42 2.09
CA ILE A 114 -0.57 -8.62 2.93
C ILE A 114 0.05 -7.45 2.17
N LEU A 115 0.01 -7.48 0.84
CA LEU A 115 0.46 -6.38 -0.02
C LEU A 115 -0.32 -6.41 -1.34
N ALA A 116 -0.63 -5.23 -1.87
CA ALA A 116 -1.27 -5.08 -3.17
C ALA A 116 -0.67 -3.89 -3.94
N ASP A 117 -0.89 -3.81 -5.25
CA ASP A 117 -0.72 -2.53 -5.95
C ASP A 117 -1.63 -1.49 -5.29
N GLN A 118 -1.10 -0.30 -5.02
CA GLN A 118 -1.92 0.77 -4.49
C GLN A 118 -2.99 1.14 -5.51
N ILE A 119 -4.26 1.10 -5.09
CA ILE A 119 -5.38 1.73 -5.79
C ILE A 119 -6.16 2.57 -4.77
N ALA A 120 -6.33 3.85 -5.05
CA ALA A 120 -6.99 4.78 -4.16
C ALA A 120 -7.84 5.78 -4.93
N ALA A 121 -8.97 6.18 -4.34
CA ALA A 121 -9.84 7.22 -4.86
C ALA A 121 -10.24 8.19 -3.74
N GLY A 122 -10.37 9.47 -4.09
CA GLY A 122 -10.77 10.53 -3.16
C GLY A 122 -12.29 10.66 -3.05
N GLY A 123 -12.75 11.44 -2.06
CA GLY A 123 -14.15 11.89 -1.95
C GLY A 123 -15.19 10.78 -1.73
N GLY A 124 -14.79 9.65 -1.15
CA GLY A 124 -15.67 8.50 -0.89
C GLY A 124 -15.99 7.67 -2.14
N SER A 125 -15.41 8.03 -3.29
CA SER A 125 -15.67 7.36 -4.56
C SER A 125 -15.19 5.91 -4.52
N LYS A 126 -16.11 4.99 -4.84
CA LYS A 126 -15.81 3.58 -5.10
C LYS A 126 -15.78 3.26 -6.61
N ASN A 127 -15.70 4.30 -7.43
CA ASN A 127 -15.60 4.18 -8.88
C ASN A 127 -14.13 4.09 -9.30
N LEU A 128 -13.74 2.99 -9.95
CA LEU A 128 -12.37 2.77 -10.42
C LEU A 128 -11.93 3.76 -11.50
N ASN A 129 -12.86 4.37 -12.25
CA ASN A 129 -12.54 5.41 -13.21
C ASN A 129 -12.02 6.69 -12.53
N ASN A 130 -12.32 6.88 -11.25
CA ASN A 130 -11.85 8.02 -10.44
C ASN A 130 -10.65 7.65 -9.56
N ALA A 131 -10.09 6.45 -9.72
CA ALA A 131 -9.04 5.92 -8.87
C ALA A 131 -7.66 6.03 -9.53
N GLY A 132 -6.64 6.34 -8.72
CA GLY A 132 -5.23 6.27 -9.09
C GLY A 132 -4.63 4.89 -8.84
N GLY A 133 -3.48 4.62 -9.46
CA GLY A 133 -2.70 3.39 -9.25
C GLY A 133 -3.18 2.16 -10.03
N GLY A 134 -2.90 0.97 -9.51
CA GLY A 134 -3.16 -0.33 -10.16
C GLY A 134 -2.46 -0.49 -11.51
N HIS A 135 -2.73 -1.58 -12.23
CA HIS A 135 -2.30 -1.73 -13.62
C HIS A 135 -3.31 -1.08 -14.55
N ARG A 136 -2.80 -0.23 -15.44
CA ARG A 136 -3.64 0.62 -16.29
C ARG A 136 -3.50 0.27 -17.78
N TYR A 137 -4.62 0.37 -18.49
CA TYR A 137 -4.68 0.33 -19.94
C TYR A 137 -5.66 1.40 -20.41
N ASN A 138 -5.27 2.25 -21.36
CA ASN A 138 -6.05 3.42 -21.81
C ASN A 138 -6.58 4.27 -20.63
N ASN A 139 -5.70 4.58 -19.68
CA ASN A 139 -6.00 5.37 -18.47
C ASN A 139 -7.07 4.78 -17.53
N ARG A 140 -7.40 3.48 -17.67
CA ARG A 140 -8.34 2.77 -16.79
C ARG A 140 -7.63 1.63 -16.07
N ILE A 141 -7.99 1.42 -14.81
CA ILE A 141 -7.48 0.30 -14.02
C ILE A 141 -8.10 -0.99 -14.54
N VAL A 142 -7.28 -1.91 -15.03
CA VAL A 142 -7.72 -3.20 -15.59
C VAL A 142 -7.38 -4.38 -14.68
N SER A 143 -6.34 -4.24 -13.84
CA SER A 143 -5.96 -5.28 -12.90
C SER A 143 -5.10 -4.75 -11.74
N THR A 144 -4.85 -5.63 -10.79
CA THR A 144 -3.96 -5.42 -9.64
C THR A 144 -3.34 -6.76 -9.23
N LYS A 145 -2.17 -6.71 -8.59
CA LYS A 145 -1.52 -7.86 -7.97
C LYS A 145 -1.71 -7.86 -6.47
N LEU A 146 -1.92 -9.05 -5.92
CA LEU A 146 -2.07 -9.32 -4.50
C LEU A 146 -0.98 -10.30 -4.06
N LEU A 147 -0.25 -10.00 -3.01
CA LEU A 147 0.66 -10.92 -2.31
C LEU A 147 -0.02 -11.39 -1.03
N PHE A 148 -0.02 -12.69 -0.80
CA PHE A 148 -0.50 -13.34 0.41
C PHE A 148 0.67 -13.75 1.31
N GLY A 149 0.43 -13.91 2.61
CA GLY A 149 1.50 -14.26 3.55
C GLY A 149 1.99 -15.71 3.43
N ASP A 150 1.32 -16.54 2.63
CA ASP A 150 1.78 -17.87 2.21
C ASP A 150 2.78 -17.80 1.03
N GLY A 151 3.11 -16.60 0.54
CA GLY A 151 4.02 -16.35 -0.57
C GLY A 151 3.35 -16.38 -1.95
N ARG A 152 2.06 -16.71 -2.05
CA ARG A 152 1.34 -16.69 -3.33
C ARG A 152 1.11 -15.26 -3.82
N VAL A 153 1.28 -15.05 -5.12
CA VAL A 153 0.90 -13.82 -5.81
C VAL A 153 -0.25 -14.10 -6.77
N GLU A 154 -1.32 -13.31 -6.68
CA GLU A 154 -2.48 -13.40 -7.57
C GLU A 154 -2.72 -12.14 -8.37
N GLY A 155 -3.23 -12.28 -9.59
CA GLY A 155 -3.82 -11.18 -10.33
C GLY A 155 -5.34 -11.11 -10.11
N ARG A 156 -5.85 -9.91 -9.90
CA ARG A 156 -7.29 -9.64 -9.87
C ARG A 156 -7.65 -8.67 -11.00
N LYS A 157 -8.66 -9.01 -11.79
CA LYS A 157 -9.21 -8.11 -12.82
C LYS A 157 -10.09 -7.04 -12.20
N GLU A 158 -10.40 -5.99 -12.96
CA GLU A 158 -11.26 -4.86 -12.56
C GLU A 158 -12.51 -5.30 -11.78
N SER A 159 -13.27 -6.29 -12.28
CA SER A 159 -14.51 -6.74 -11.64
C SER A 159 -14.32 -7.52 -10.33
N GLN A 160 -13.09 -7.85 -9.95
CA GLN A 160 -12.75 -8.51 -8.69
C GLN A 160 -12.17 -7.54 -7.65
N ILE A 161 -11.97 -6.27 -8.02
CA ILE A 161 -11.46 -5.24 -7.12
C ILE A 161 -12.54 -4.85 -6.11
N GLN A 162 -12.22 -4.95 -4.83
CA GLN A 162 -13.10 -4.65 -3.71
C GLN A 162 -12.48 -3.55 -2.85
N TRP A 163 -13.19 -2.44 -2.68
CA TRP A 163 -12.77 -1.38 -1.76
C TRP A 163 -12.80 -1.90 -0.33
N ARG A 164 -11.66 -1.83 0.34
CA ARG A 164 -11.46 -2.57 1.59
C ARG A 164 -11.43 -1.69 2.81
N TRP A 165 -11.10 -0.41 2.65
CA TRP A 165 -11.36 0.54 3.70
C TRP A 165 -11.42 1.99 3.28
N GLN A 166 -12.13 2.75 4.10
CA GLN A 166 -12.39 4.17 3.92
C GLN A 166 -11.76 4.96 5.08
N GLY A 167 -10.82 5.84 4.76
CA GLY A 167 -10.23 6.77 5.72
C GLY A 167 -11.22 7.87 6.12
N SER A 168 -10.96 8.52 7.26
CA SER A 168 -11.76 9.65 7.77
C SER A 168 -11.78 10.84 6.82
N ALA A 169 -10.72 11.05 6.03
CA ALA A 169 -10.64 12.08 5.00
C ALA A 169 -11.39 11.72 3.69
N GLY A 170 -12.22 10.68 3.70
CA GLY A 170 -13.00 10.23 2.54
C GLY A 170 -12.19 9.47 1.49
N TRP A 171 -10.88 9.26 1.67
CA TRP A 171 -10.11 8.40 0.79
C TRP A 171 -10.55 6.94 0.94
N VAL A 172 -10.94 6.33 -0.16
CA VAL A 172 -11.20 4.90 -0.23
C VAL A 172 -10.01 4.24 -0.90
N ALA A 173 -9.53 3.15 -0.34
CA ALA A 173 -8.46 2.39 -0.96
C ALA A 173 -8.87 0.93 -1.16
N PHE A 174 -8.47 0.43 -2.33
CA PHE A 174 -8.35 -0.98 -2.54
C PHE A 174 -7.22 -1.44 -1.64
N TYR A 175 -7.55 -2.44 -0.84
CA TYR A 175 -6.58 -3.20 -0.10
C TYR A 175 -6.59 -4.64 -0.61
#